data_AF-A0A662GBM5-F1
#
_entry.id   AF-A0A662GBM5-F1
#
_cell.length_a   1.000
_cell.length_b   1.000
_cell.length_c   1.000
_cell.angle_alpha   90.00
_cell.angle_beta   90.00
_cell.angle_gamma   90.00
#
_symmetry.space_group_name_H-M   'P 1'
#
loop_
_entity.id
_entity.type
_entity.pdbx_description
1 polymer ?
#
loop_
_entity_poly.entity_id
_entity_poly.type
_entity_poly.pdbx_seq_one_letter_code
_entity_poly.pdbx_strand_id
1 'polypeptide(L)'
;RYYILSYTSHTKSLDFSWKAFMNKVNSELVGNFGNFAYRTLLLTYRNYGEIPVADIELEVKERIQLLVSKIEDFLFNYEFKKLIDEIMALSSWGNGYLQKKEPWKQVRRAPEEAKRTLRTCLQILKAMSILMEPVMPIKMEELWRQLGQDGTVEKAPIDEAVREIEEGRKIPKPKPLFKPLTEEEVRKLEEVLKSRVDKSGPGGT
;
A
#
# COMPACT_ATOMS: atom_id res chain seq x y z
N ARG A 1 12.55 2.72 -5.20
CA ARG A 1 12.22 3.50 -3.98
C ARG A 1 11.84 2.57 -2.84
N TYR A 2 10.68 1.90 -2.90
CA TYR A 2 10.23 0.97 -1.86
C TYR A 2 11.30 0.00 -1.37
N TYR A 3 11.89 -0.80 -2.27
CA TYR A 3 12.91 -1.78 -1.90
C TYR A 3 14.06 -1.14 -1.13
N ILE A 4 14.67 -0.07 -1.66
CA ILE A 4 15.82 0.59 -1.02
C ILE A 4 15.45 1.13 0.37
N LEU A 5 14.32 1.83 0.50
CA LEU A 5 13.90 2.43 1.78
C LEU A 5 13.45 1.41 2.82
N SER A 6 13.03 0.23 2.37
CA SER A 6 12.61 -0.88 3.25
C SER A 6 13.73 -1.91 3.48
N TYR A 7 14.90 -1.72 2.88
CA TYR A 7 16.03 -2.64 2.96
C TYR A 7 17.09 -2.10 3.95
N THR A 8 17.00 -2.61 5.18
CA THR A 8 17.92 -2.43 6.34
C THR A 8 17.94 -1.06 7.03
N SER A 9 18.22 -1.09 8.34
CA SER A 9 18.65 0.09 9.11
C SER A 9 19.98 0.59 8.54
N HIS A 10 20.19 1.91 8.53
CA HIS A 10 21.30 2.65 7.90
C HIS A 10 22.75 2.19 8.23
N THR A 11 22.93 1.14 9.04
CA THR A 11 24.19 0.63 9.57
C THR A 11 24.73 -0.61 8.87
N LYS A 12 24.06 -1.16 7.85
CA LYS A 12 24.54 -2.32 7.07
C LYS A 12 24.73 -1.97 5.59
N SER A 13 25.77 -2.52 4.97
CA SER A 13 25.96 -2.44 3.52
C SER A 13 24.78 -3.09 2.80
N LEU A 14 24.16 -2.36 1.87
CA LEU A 14 23.10 -2.88 1.01
C LEU A 14 23.68 -3.92 0.05
N ASP A 15 23.49 -5.22 0.35
CA ASP A 15 23.76 -6.30 -0.59
C ASP A 15 22.56 -6.49 -1.51
N PHE A 16 22.53 -5.72 -2.59
CA PHE A 16 21.43 -5.74 -3.54
C PHE A 16 21.42 -7.05 -4.34
N SER A 17 20.27 -7.72 -4.37
CA SER A 17 20.02 -8.90 -5.21
C SER A 17 18.70 -8.73 -5.98
N TRP A 18 18.74 -8.95 -7.29
CA TRP A 18 17.52 -8.91 -8.12
C TRP A 18 16.49 -9.96 -7.70
N LYS A 19 16.94 -11.14 -7.27
CA LYS A 19 16.07 -12.17 -6.71
C LYS A 19 15.41 -11.71 -5.40
N ALA A 20 16.17 -11.07 -4.50
CA ALA A 20 15.61 -10.50 -3.27
C ALA A 20 14.64 -9.36 -3.56
N PHE A 21 14.94 -8.51 -4.55
CA PHE A 21 14.06 -7.46 -5.05
C PHE A 21 12.73 -8.03 -5.56
N MET A 22 12.78 -9.02 -6.45
CA MET A 22 11.60 -9.69 -6.97
C MET A 22 10.77 -10.30 -5.85
N ASN A 23 11.39 -11.05 -4.94
CA ASN A 23 10.69 -11.68 -3.83
C ASN A 23 9.96 -10.65 -2.98
N LYS A 24 10.62 -9.55 -2.62
CA LYS A 24 10.03 -8.49 -1.78
C LYS A 24 8.89 -7.77 -2.49
N VAL A 25 9.05 -7.41 -3.77
CA VAL A 25 7.96 -6.79 -4.56
C VAL A 25 6.76 -7.74 -4.69
N ASN A 26 7.00 -9.00 -5.01
CA ASN A 26 5.93 -9.97 -5.23
C ASN A 26 5.20 -10.34 -3.94
N SER A 27 5.92 -10.49 -2.81
CA SER A 27 5.29 -10.83 -1.53
C SER A 27 4.59 -9.64 -0.90
N GLU A 28 5.28 -8.51 -0.74
CA GLU A 28 4.79 -7.37 0.03
C GLU A 28 3.90 -6.45 -0.81
N LEU A 29 4.34 -6.06 -2.00
CA LEU A 29 3.56 -5.13 -2.82
C LEU A 29 2.44 -5.84 -3.57
N VAL A 30 2.71 -6.95 -4.25
CA VAL A 30 1.68 -7.66 -5.04
C VAL A 30 0.80 -8.51 -4.13
N GLY A 31 1.42 -9.35 -3.30
CA GLY A 31 0.72 -10.34 -2.47
C GLY A 31 -0.03 -9.76 -1.28
N ASN A 32 0.47 -8.70 -0.66
CA ASN A 32 -0.16 -8.07 0.50
C ASN A 32 -0.91 -6.79 0.12
N PHE A 33 -0.21 -5.68 -0.17
CA PHE A 33 -0.87 -4.38 -0.36
C PHE A 33 -1.74 -4.31 -1.62
N GLY A 34 -1.21 -4.74 -2.76
CA GLY A 34 -1.94 -4.77 -4.02
C GLY A 34 -3.16 -5.69 -3.96
N ASN A 35 -3.03 -6.85 -3.33
CA ASN A 35 -4.13 -7.78 -3.13
C ASN A 35 -5.24 -7.16 -2.27
N PHE A 36 -4.87 -6.55 -1.14
CA PHE A 36 -5.81 -5.87 -0.24
C PHE A 36 -6.56 -4.75 -0.96
N ALA A 37 -5.81 -3.85 -1.62
CA ALA A 37 -6.37 -2.73 -2.35
C ALA A 37 -7.35 -3.20 -3.43
N TYR A 38 -6.92 -4.14 -4.28
CA TYR A 38 -7.74 -4.62 -5.38
C TYR A 38 -9.00 -5.34 -4.89
N ARG A 39 -8.90 -6.22 -3.89
CA ARG A 39 -10.08 -6.93 -3.35
C ARG A 39 -11.09 -5.98 -2.72
N THR A 40 -10.62 -5.03 -1.91
CA THR A 40 -11.48 -4.03 -1.25
C THR A 40 -12.23 -3.19 -2.28
N LEU A 41 -11.49 -2.62 -3.24
CA LEU A 41 -12.07 -1.78 -4.28
C LEU A 41 -13.01 -2.57 -5.18
N LEU A 42 -12.63 -3.78 -5.60
CA LEU A 42 -13.46 -4.63 -6.47
C LEU A 42 -14.76 -5.05 -5.81
N LEU A 43 -14.72 -5.44 -4.53
CA LEU A 43 -15.92 -5.80 -3.79
C LEU A 43 -16.83 -4.58 -3.60
N THR A 44 -16.27 -3.41 -3.28
CA THR A 44 -17.07 -2.20 -3.11
C THR A 44 -17.68 -1.76 -4.43
N TYR A 45 -16.89 -1.68 -5.50
CA TYR A 45 -17.34 -1.35 -6.85
C TYR A 45 -18.49 -2.26 -7.32
N ARG A 46 -18.34 -3.58 -7.15
CA ARG A 46 -19.33 -4.56 -7.64
C ARG A 46 -20.66 -4.54 -6.88
N ASN A 47 -20.65 -4.24 -5.59
CA ASN A 47 -21.84 -4.36 -4.74
C ASN A 47 -22.49 -3.01 -4.44
N TYR A 48 -21.73 -1.91 -4.44
CA TYR A 48 -22.21 -0.59 -4.03
C TYR A 48 -21.87 0.51 -5.06
N GLY A 49 -20.76 0.39 -5.80
CA GLY A 49 -20.34 1.39 -6.81
C GLY A 49 -19.84 2.72 -6.23
N GLU A 50 -19.95 2.89 -4.93
CA GLU A 50 -19.57 4.07 -4.17
C GLU A 50 -19.14 3.68 -2.75
N ILE A 51 -18.52 4.62 -2.03
CA ILE A 51 -18.11 4.43 -0.65
C ILE A 51 -19.37 4.27 0.21
N PRO A 52 -19.57 3.13 0.89
CA PRO A 52 -20.79 2.88 1.63
C PRO A 52 -20.98 3.81 2.83
N VAL A 53 -22.23 4.16 3.11
CA VAL A 53 -22.66 4.82 4.35
C VAL A 53 -22.70 3.80 5.48
N ALA A 54 -21.77 3.89 6.44
CA ALA A 54 -21.64 2.98 7.59
C ALA A 54 -20.49 3.42 8.50
N ASP A 55 -20.50 3.13 9.79
CA ASP A 55 -19.35 3.47 10.65
C ASP A 55 -18.04 2.76 10.25
N ILE A 56 -16.91 3.35 10.65
CA ILE A 56 -15.58 2.75 10.56
C ILE A 56 -15.21 2.14 11.92
N GLU A 57 -14.60 0.96 11.93
CA GLU A 57 -14.11 0.31 13.15
C GLU A 57 -13.16 1.22 13.94
N LEU A 58 -13.44 1.38 15.24
CA LEU A 58 -12.64 2.22 16.13
C LEU A 58 -11.17 1.78 16.16
N GLU A 59 -10.91 0.47 16.18
CA GLU A 59 -9.55 -0.09 16.16
C GLU A 59 -8.73 0.44 14.96
N VAL A 60 -9.35 0.61 13.80
CA VAL A 60 -8.66 1.15 12.61
C VAL A 60 -8.36 2.63 12.76
N LYS A 61 -9.30 3.40 13.29
CA LYS A 61 -9.08 4.84 13.56
C LYS A 61 -7.92 5.03 14.53
N GLU A 62 -7.90 4.26 15.62
CA GLU A 62 -6.83 4.28 16.63
C GLU A 62 -5.47 3.89 16.06
N ARG A 63 -5.42 2.83 15.22
CA ARG A 63 -4.18 2.40 14.56
C ARG A 63 -3.61 3.47 13.63
N ILE A 64 -4.47 4.11 12.83
CA ILE A 64 -4.03 5.18 11.91
C ILE A 64 -3.59 6.41 12.71
N GLN A 65 -4.34 6.80 13.74
CA GLN A 65 -4.01 7.92 14.62
C GLN A 65 -2.65 7.71 15.31
N LEU A 66 -2.41 6.51 15.86
CA LEU A 66 -1.15 6.16 16.51
C LEU A 66 0.03 6.13 15.52
N LEU A 67 -0.19 5.68 14.29
CA LEU A 67 0.84 5.72 13.26
C LEU A 67 1.20 7.16 12.91
N VAL A 68 0.18 8.00 12.65
CA VAL A 68 0.38 9.43 12.34
C VAL A 68 1.13 10.15 13.45
N SER A 69 0.81 9.89 14.73
CA SER A 69 1.50 10.52 15.85
C SER A 69 2.98 10.12 15.98
N LYS A 70 3.41 9.03 15.34
CA LYS A 70 4.80 8.52 15.40
C LYS A 70 5.63 8.88 14.16
N ILE A 71 5.03 9.46 13.12
CA ILE A 71 5.73 9.73 11.85
C ILE A 71 6.93 10.64 12.09
N GLU A 72 6.75 11.72 12.85
CA GLU A 72 7.83 12.66 13.14
C GLU A 72 9.01 11.95 13.82
N ASP A 73 8.75 11.13 14.84
CA ASP A 73 9.78 10.36 15.53
C ASP A 73 10.54 9.43 14.57
N PHE A 74 9.83 8.73 13.69
CA PHE A 74 10.50 7.88 12.70
C PHE A 74 11.37 8.69 11.74
N LEU A 75 10.92 9.88 11.33
CA LEU A 75 11.69 10.73 10.42
C LEU A 75 12.92 11.33 11.12
N PHE A 76 12.78 11.86 12.34
CA PHE A 76 13.88 12.44 13.11
C PHE A 76 14.99 11.41 13.42
N ASN A 77 14.60 10.16 13.67
CA ASN A 77 15.53 9.08 13.96
C ASN A 77 16.01 8.34 12.70
N TYR A 78 15.64 8.79 11.49
CA TYR A 78 15.96 8.13 10.23
C TYR A 78 15.51 6.64 10.19
N GLU A 79 14.35 6.33 10.77
CA GLU A 79 13.81 4.97 10.87
C GLU A 79 12.81 4.65 9.75
N PHE A 80 13.16 5.01 8.50
CA PHE A 80 12.26 4.86 7.34
C PHE A 80 11.74 3.44 7.15
N LYS A 81 12.59 2.44 7.39
CA LYS A 81 12.17 1.03 7.31
C LYS A 81 11.05 0.73 8.32
N LYS A 82 11.19 1.20 9.56
CA LYS A 82 10.17 0.96 10.59
C LYS A 82 8.86 1.67 10.23
N LEU A 83 8.93 2.90 9.75
CA LEU A 83 7.76 3.62 9.24
C LEU A 83 7.06 2.82 8.11
N ILE A 84 7.82 2.33 7.13
CA ILE A 84 7.27 1.52 6.04
C ILE A 84 6.65 0.22 6.56
N ASP A 85 7.32 -0.47 7.50
CA ASP A 85 6.81 -1.71 8.09
C ASP A 85 5.48 -1.48 8.83
N GLU A 86 5.37 -0.38 9.60
CA GLU A 86 4.13 0.00 10.30
C GLU A 86 2.99 0.34 9.32
N ILE A 87 3.28 1.06 8.23
CA ILE A 87 2.26 1.32 7.18
C ILE A 87 1.84 0.00 6.51
N MET A 88 2.78 -0.91 6.23
CA MET A 88 2.47 -2.22 5.64
C MET A 88 1.69 -3.12 6.61
N ALA A 89 1.86 -2.95 7.92
CA ALA A 89 1.08 -3.66 8.93
C ALA A 89 -0.41 -3.32 8.86
N LEU A 90 -0.78 -2.11 8.42
CA LEU A 90 -2.18 -1.75 8.15
C LEU A 90 -2.78 -2.62 7.02
N SER A 91 -2.03 -2.84 5.94
CA SER A 91 -2.45 -3.74 4.85
C SER A 91 -2.60 -5.18 5.33
N SER A 92 -1.65 -5.67 6.13
CA SER A 92 -1.70 -7.03 6.69
C SER A 92 -2.94 -7.20 7.59
N TRP A 93 -3.22 -6.21 8.44
CA TRP A 93 -4.42 -6.18 9.27
C TRP A 93 -5.69 -6.15 8.40
N GLY A 94 -5.74 -5.29 7.38
CA GLY A 94 -6.87 -5.17 6.46
C GLY A 94 -7.17 -6.46 5.70
N ASN A 95 -6.14 -7.16 5.21
CA ASN A 95 -6.27 -8.49 4.61
C ASN A 95 -6.88 -9.50 5.59
N GLY A 96 -6.37 -9.56 6.82
CA GLY A 96 -6.90 -10.44 7.86
C GLY A 96 -8.35 -10.10 8.22
N TYR A 97 -8.67 -8.81 8.31
CA TYR A 97 -10.02 -8.33 8.62
C TYR A 97 -11.02 -8.68 7.51
N LEU A 98 -10.68 -8.43 6.24
CA LEU A 98 -11.49 -8.87 5.09
C LEU A 98 -11.73 -10.38 5.12
N GLN A 99 -10.67 -11.17 5.41
CA GLN A 99 -10.78 -12.61 5.43
C GLN A 99 -11.68 -13.11 6.56
N LYS A 100 -11.57 -12.51 7.75
CA LYS A 100 -12.38 -12.84 8.92
C LYS A 100 -13.85 -12.46 8.75
N LYS A 101 -14.14 -11.28 8.19
CA LYS A 101 -15.51 -10.77 8.03
C LYS A 101 -16.24 -11.40 6.84
N GLU A 102 -15.49 -11.82 5.82
CA GLU A 102 -16.03 -12.41 4.59
C GLU A 102 -17.09 -11.52 3.91
N PRO A 103 -16.77 -10.27 3.52
CA PRO A 103 -17.77 -9.34 2.99
C PRO A 103 -18.46 -9.87 1.73
N TRP A 104 -17.80 -10.71 0.93
CA TRP A 104 -18.42 -11.38 -0.23
C TRP A 104 -19.61 -12.30 0.14
N LYS A 105 -19.70 -12.75 1.39
CA LYS A 105 -20.89 -13.41 1.95
C LYS A 105 -21.80 -12.41 2.65
N GLN A 106 -21.23 -11.48 3.44
CA GLN A 106 -22.01 -10.48 4.20
C GLN A 106 -22.90 -9.63 3.30
N VAL A 107 -22.47 -9.27 2.09
CA VAL A 107 -23.30 -8.48 1.14
C VAL A 107 -24.69 -9.09 0.91
N ARG A 108 -24.85 -10.41 1.08
CA ARG A 108 -26.16 -11.10 0.98
C ARG A 108 -26.83 -11.31 2.33
N ARG A 109 -26.08 -11.70 3.37
CA ARG A 109 -26.64 -12.14 4.67
C ARG A 109 -26.75 -11.04 5.72
N ALA A 110 -25.91 -10.02 5.63
CA ALA A 110 -25.80 -8.92 6.58
C ALA A 110 -25.24 -7.67 5.86
N PRO A 111 -26.05 -7.01 5.01
CA PRO A 111 -25.57 -5.92 4.14
C PRO A 111 -24.94 -4.76 4.90
N GLU A 112 -25.48 -4.37 6.05
CA GLU A 112 -24.93 -3.27 6.86
C GLU A 112 -23.54 -3.60 7.42
N GLU A 113 -23.33 -4.84 7.87
CA GLU A 113 -22.01 -5.32 8.29
C GLU A 113 -21.00 -5.35 7.13
N ALA A 114 -21.46 -5.67 5.91
CA ALA A 114 -20.62 -5.63 4.73
C ALA A 114 -20.20 -4.19 4.39
N LYS A 115 -21.12 -3.22 4.48
CA LYS A 115 -20.82 -1.80 4.28
C LYS A 115 -19.79 -1.30 5.29
N ARG A 116 -19.99 -1.57 6.59
CA ARG A 116 -19.02 -1.24 7.65
C ARG A 116 -17.65 -1.88 7.41
N THR A 117 -17.64 -3.16 7.04
CA THR A 117 -16.40 -3.89 6.74
C THR A 117 -15.62 -3.24 5.59
N LEU A 118 -16.31 -2.93 4.49
CA LEU A 118 -15.67 -2.35 3.32
C LEU A 118 -15.27 -0.89 3.55
N ARG A 119 -16.10 -0.05 4.20
CA ARG A 119 -15.72 1.34 4.52
C ARG A 119 -14.50 1.38 5.42
N THR A 120 -14.42 0.47 6.41
CA THR A 120 -13.23 0.32 7.26
C THR A 120 -11.98 -0.02 6.44
N CYS A 121 -12.08 -0.94 5.47
CA CYS A 121 -10.96 -1.27 4.60
C CYS A 121 -10.57 -0.12 3.67
N LEU A 122 -11.55 0.63 3.16
CA LEU A 122 -11.31 1.81 2.33
C LEU A 122 -10.63 2.94 3.12
N GLN A 123 -10.95 3.11 4.41
CA GLN A 123 -10.26 4.04 5.30
C GLN A 123 -8.76 3.70 5.39
N ILE A 124 -8.43 2.42 5.55
CA ILE A 124 -7.03 1.98 5.56
C ILE A 124 -6.34 2.35 4.24
N LEU A 125 -6.99 2.10 3.10
CA LEU A 125 -6.42 2.43 1.79
C LEU A 125 -6.20 3.93 1.60
N LYS A 126 -7.12 4.79 2.08
CA LYS A 126 -6.95 6.24 2.09
C LYS A 126 -5.73 6.64 2.89
N ALA A 127 -5.62 6.18 4.14
CA ALA A 127 -4.47 6.47 4.98
C ALA A 127 -3.16 5.99 4.34
N MET A 128 -3.11 4.75 3.85
CA MET A 128 -1.94 4.20 3.17
C MET A 128 -1.54 5.01 1.93
N SER A 129 -2.51 5.51 1.15
CA SER A 129 -2.20 6.34 -0.02
C SER A 129 -1.45 7.61 0.35
N ILE A 130 -1.84 8.29 1.44
CA ILE A 130 -1.17 9.49 1.92
C ILE A 130 0.20 9.14 2.52
N LEU A 131 0.24 8.17 3.43
CA LEU A 131 1.43 7.84 4.22
C LEU A 131 2.56 7.23 3.39
N MET A 132 2.22 6.52 2.31
CA MET A 132 3.20 5.87 1.44
C MET A 132 3.53 6.73 0.20
N GLU A 133 2.93 7.92 0.05
CA GLU A 133 3.19 8.85 -1.05
C GLU A 133 4.68 9.17 -1.19
N PRO A 134 5.42 9.51 -0.11
CA PRO A 134 6.85 9.83 -0.23
C PRO A 134 7.70 8.65 -0.69
N VAL A 135 7.19 7.42 -0.55
CA VAL A 135 7.88 6.18 -0.90
C VAL A 135 7.52 5.74 -2.33
N MET A 136 6.24 5.85 -2.72
CA MET A 136 5.70 5.36 -3.99
C MET A 136 4.68 6.34 -4.61
N PRO A 137 5.10 7.56 -5.00
CA PRO A 137 4.18 8.66 -5.33
C PRO A 137 3.24 8.30 -6.48
N ILE A 138 3.78 7.75 -7.57
CA ILE A 138 2.99 7.35 -8.75
C ILE A 138 1.91 6.32 -8.39
N LYS A 139 2.24 5.34 -7.54
CA LYS A 139 1.29 4.30 -7.15
C LYS A 139 0.28 4.80 -6.13
N MET A 140 0.66 5.72 -5.26
CA MET A 140 -0.28 6.29 -4.31
C MET A 140 -1.27 7.22 -4.99
N GLU A 141 -0.85 7.96 -6.02
CA GLU A 141 -1.75 8.75 -6.87
C GLU A 141 -2.72 7.84 -7.66
N GLU A 142 -2.24 6.70 -8.18
CA GLU A 142 -3.13 5.69 -8.78
C GLU A 142 -4.18 5.16 -7.79
N LEU A 143 -3.79 4.91 -6.52
CA LEU A 143 -4.72 4.45 -5.48
C LEU A 143 -5.71 5.56 -5.08
N TRP A 144 -5.24 6.79 -4.90
CA TRP A 144 -6.05 7.97 -4.58
C TRP A 144 -7.20 8.15 -5.58
N ARG A 145 -6.89 8.06 -6.87
CA ARG A 145 -7.89 8.10 -7.95
C ARG A 145 -8.83 6.91 -7.94
N GLN A 146 -8.34 5.71 -7.64
CA GLN A 146 -9.20 4.52 -7.53
C GLN A 146 -10.13 4.55 -6.31
N LEU A 147 -9.79 5.32 -5.28
CA LEU A 147 -10.68 5.65 -4.15
C LEU A 147 -11.68 6.77 -4.50
N GLY A 148 -11.63 7.27 -5.74
CA GLY A 148 -12.48 8.34 -6.23
C GLY A 148 -12.16 9.70 -5.64
N GLN A 149 -11.02 9.88 -4.96
CA GLN A 149 -10.66 11.14 -4.30
C GLN A 149 -10.32 12.23 -5.31
N ASP A 150 -10.60 13.50 -4.96
CA ASP A 150 -10.29 14.65 -5.79
C ASP A 150 -8.86 15.15 -5.57
N GLY A 151 -8.37 15.97 -6.50
CA GLY A 151 -7.03 16.54 -6.41
C GLY A 151 -5.93 15.48 -6.58
N THR A 152 -4.81 15.70 -5.89
CA THR A 152 -3.62 14.84 -5.95
C THR A 152 -3.19 14.46 -4.55
N VAL A 153 -2.76 13.22 -4.35
CA VAL A 153 -2.35 12.74 -3.02
C VAL A 153 -1.16 13.52 -2.45
N GLU A 154 -0.26 14.02 -3.31
CA GLU A 154 0.88 14.87 -2.94
C GLU A 154 0.47 16.12 -2.15
N LYS A 155 -0.73 16.65 -2.42
CA LYS A 155 -1.27 17.85 -1.77
C LYS A 155 -2.12 17.55 -0.54
N ALA A 156 -2.38 16.27 -0.26
CA ALA A 156 -3.14 15.87 0.91
C ALA A 156 -2.24 16.02 2.16
N PRO A 157 -2.65 16.81 3.15
CA PRO A 157 -1.90 16.91 4.40
C PRO A 157 -1.99 15.59 5.18
N ILE A 158 -1.01 15.34 6.05
CA ILE A 158 -0.91 14.06 6.80
C ILE A 158 -2.15 13.81 7.67
N ASP A 159 -2.79 14.86 8.22
CA ASP A 159 -4.01 14.76 9.02
C ASP A 159 -5.21 14.24 8.21
N GLU A 160 -5.18 14.34 6.88
CA GLU A 160 -6.20 13.76 6.01
C GLU A 160 -6.21 12.21 6.09
N ALA A 161 -5.12 11.59 6.57
CA ALA A 161 -5.07 10.15 6.79
C ALA A 161 -5.97 9.69 7.94
N VAL A 162 -6.15 10.52 8.99
CA VAL A 162 -7.03 10.20 10.13
C VAL A 162 -8.47 10.63 9.89
N ARG A 163 -8.71 11.58 8.98
CA ARG A 163 -10.06 11.97 8.60
C ARG A 163 -10.75 10.83 7.86
N GLU A 164 -12.00 10.61 8.22
CA GLU A 164 -12.79 9.55 7.60
C GLU A 164 -12.92 9.75 6.09
N ILE A 165 -12.95 8.63 5.38
CA ILE A 165 -13.23 8.62 3.97
C ILE A 165 -14.70 8.99 3.76
N GLU A 166 -14.92 9.96 2.87
CA GLU A 166 -16.22 10.53 2.55
C GLU A 166 -17.16 9.47 1.98
N GLU A 167 -18.37 9.41 2.52
CA GLU A 167 -19.41 8.49 2.05
C GLU A 167 -19.99 8.92 0.70
N GLY A 168 -20.59 7.99 -0.04
CA GLY A 168 -21.30 8.27 -1.31
C GLY A 168 -20.40 8.63 -2.50
N ARG A 169 -19.09 8.82 -2.28
CA ARG A 169 -18.12 9.08 -3.36
C ARG A 169 -18.03 7.86 -4.29
N LYS A 170 -18.13 8.09 -5.60
CA LYS A 170 -18.08 7.01 -6.60
C LYS A 170 -16.71 6.34 -6.62
N ILE A 171 -16.71 5.02 -6.68
CA ILE A 171 -15.49 4.22 -6.88
C ILE A 171 -15.41 3.87 -8.36
N PRO A 172 -14.36 4.30 -9.09
CA PRO A 172 -14.14 3.88 -10.47
C PRO A 172 -13.88 2.38 -10.58
N LYS A 173 -13.98 1.84 -11.80
CA LYS A 173 -13.64 0.43 -12.05
C LYS A 173 -12.18 0.15 -11.64
N PRO A 174 -11.93 -0.74 -10.67
CA PRO A 174 -10.61 -0.91 -10.10
C PRO A 174 -9.67 -1.71 -11.01
N LYS A 175 -8.38 -1.47 -10.83
CA LYS A 175 -7.27 -2.12 -11.53
C LYS A 175 -6.21 -2.56 -10.50
N PRO A 176 -5.52 -3.70 -10.73
CA PRO A 176 -4.40 -4.09 -9.88
C PRO A 176 -3.34 -2.98 -9.81
N LEU A 177 -2.92 -2.64 -8.59
CA LEU A 177 -1.98 -1.53 -8.36
C LEU A 177 -0.55 -1.88 -8.76
N PHE A 178 -0.15 -3.12 -8.50
CA PHE A 178 1.18 -3.65 -8.76
C PHE A 178 1.12 -4.83 -9.72
N LYS A 179 2.17 -4.98 -10.52
CA LYS A 179 2.36 -6.13 -11.40
C LYS A 179 3.44 -7.04 -10.80
N PRO A 180 3.25 -8.37 -10.81
CA PRO A 180 4.30 -9.29 -10.39
C PRO A 180 5.50 -9.18 -11.32
N LEU A 181 6.68 -9.28 -10.73
CA LEU A 181 7.94 -9.44 -11.44
C LEU A 181 8.16 -10.92 -11.74
N THR A 182 8.53 -11.21 -12.98
CA THR A 182 8.84 -12.55 -13.46
C THR A 182 10.34 -12.86 -13.36
N GLU A 183 10.68 -14.16 -13.31
CA GLU A 183 12.09 -14.57 -13.38
C GLU A 183 12.76 -14.08 -14.66
N GLU A 184 12.03 -14.04 -15.77
CA GLU A 184 12.55 -13.58 -17.06
C GLU A 184 12.91 -12.08 -17.04
N GLU A 185 12.07 -11.24 -16.43
CA GLU A 185 12.38 -9.82 -16.24
C GLU A 185 13.61 -9.64 -15.34
N VAL A 186 13.73 -10.44 -14.28
CA VAL A 186 14.90 -10.44 -13.39
C VAL A 186 16.18 -10.83 -14.13
N ARG A 187 16.14 -11.91 -14.94
CA ARG A 187 17.29 -12.36 -15.74
C ARG A 187 17.78 -11.27 -16.69
N LYS A 188 16.87 -10.59 -17.37
CA LYS A 188 17.20 -9.45 -18.26
C LYS A 188 17.88 -8.31 -17.49
N LEU A 189 17.39 -7.99 -16.29
CA LEU A 189 17.99 -6.94 -15.45
C LEU A 189 19.39 -7.34 -14.95
N GLU A 190 19.60 -8.62 -14.61
CA GLU A 190 20.91 -9.17 -14.27
C GLU A 190 21.90 -9.09 -15.44
N GLU A 191 21.47 -9.44 -16.65
CA GLU A 191 22.29 -9.35 -17.86
C GLU A 191 22.70 -7.91 -18.16
N VAL A 192 21.77 -6.95 -18.05
CA VAL A 192 22.06 -5.52 -18.22
C VAL A 192 23.10 -5.07 -17.19
N LEU A 193 22.97 -5.48 -15.93
CA LEU A 193 23.93 -5.13 -14.88
C LEU A 193 25.31 -5.70 -15.18
N LYS A 194 25.41 -7.00 -15.52
CA LYS A 194 26.69 -7.65 -15.90
C LYS A 194 27.35 -6.92 -17.06
N SER A 195 26.58 -6.62 -18.12
CA SER A 195 27.12 -5.91 -19.29
C SER A 195 27.66 -4.52 -18.97
N ARG A 196 27.12 -3.84 -17.94
CA ARG A 196 27.62 -2.52 -17.48
C ARG A 196 28.88 -2.67 -16.64
N VAL A 197 28.94 -3.68 -15.79
CA VAL A 197 30.14 -4.00 -14.99
C VAL A 197 31.29 -4.37 -15.93
N ASP A 198 31.05 -5.24 -16.92
CA ASP A 198 32.06 -5.67 -17.89
C ASP A 198 32.57 -4.50 -18.74
N LYS A 199 31.69 -3.57 -19.14
CA LYS A 199 32.06 -2.33 -19.85
C LYS A 199 32.83 -1.33 -18.99
N SER A 200 32.74 -1.43 -17.67
CA SER A 200 33.41 -0.51 -16.75
C SER A 200 34.86 -0.92 -16.47
N GLY A 201 35.24 -2.18 -16.72
CA GLY A 201 36.61 -2.70 -16.64
C GLY A 201 37.31 -2.57 -15.26
N PRO A 202 38.37 -3.35 -14.98
CA PRO A 202 39.19 -3.16 -13.79
C PRO A 202 40.11 -1.95 -14.02
N GLY A 203 39.60 -0.75 -13.76
CA GLY A 203 40.36 0.50 -13.95
C GLY A 203 39.76 1.64 -13.15
N GLY A 204 40.02 1.65 -11.84
CA GLY A 204 39.51 2.70 -10.95
C GLY A 204 39.80 2.51 -9.47
N THR A 205 41.04 2.14 -9.11
CA THR A 205 41.89 2.64 -8.00
C THR A 205 43.17 1.84 -8.01
#